data_AF-A0A8F9RNG3-F1
#
_entry.id   AF-A0A8F9RNG3-F1
#
_cell.length_a   1.000
_cell.length_b   1.000
_cell.length_c   1.000
_cell.angle_alpha   90.00
_cell.angle_beta   90.00
_cell.angle_gamma   90.00
#
_symmetry.space_group_name_H-M   'P 1'
#
loop_
_entity.id
_entity.type
_entity.pdbx_description
1 polymer ?
#
loop_
_entity_poly.entity_id
_entity_poly.type
_entity_poly.pdbx_seq_one_letter_code
_entity_poly.pdbx_strand_id
1 'polypeptide(L)'
;MGTTVEIKEGKNILLKFAMNWDSNIFVHTYFDQIGKDYIFKHTGFFKESFVLTDQKGNELLRMKPNFKWNTLNYEYEIMTSDIFETFNEKKYFVVKFFALCQLLYGDDDGYVM
;
A
#
# COMPACT_ATOMS: atom_id res chain seq x y z
N MET A 1 4.38 -19.21 -7.83
CA MET A 1 5.49 -18.75 -6.98
C MET A 1 5.21 -17.30 -6.63
N GLY A 2 5.27 -16.92 -5.36
CA GLY A 2 5.01 -15.54 -4.91
C GLY A 2 6.28 -14.93 -4.33
N THR A 3 6.45 -13.62 -4.50
CA THR A 3 7.57 -12.88 -3.93
C THR A 3 7.20 -12.41 -2.52
N THR A 4 8.12 -12.57 -1.57
CA THR A 4 7.97 -12.11 -0.20
C THR A 4 9.09 -11.14 0.17
N VAL A 5 8.73 -9.99 0.73
CA VAL A 5 9.67 -8.97 1.20
C VAL A 5 9.42 -8.72 2.69
N GLU A 6 10.48 -8.74 3.50
CA GLU A 6 10.41 -8.49 4.94
C GLU A 6 11.18 -7.22 5.31
N ILE A 7 10.55 -6.33 6.07
CA ILE A 7 11.20 -5.17 6.68
C ILE A 7 11.44 -5.48 8.16
N LYS A 8 12.70 -5.38 8.58
CA LYS A 8 13.15 -5.74 9.94
C LYS A 8 13.77 -4.55 10.66
N GLU A 9 13.61 -4.52 11.97
CA GLU A 9 14.35 -3.67 12.89
C GLU A 9 15.15 -4.57 13.83
N GLY A 10 16.46 -4.67 13.58
CA GLY A 10 17.31 -5.67 14.21
C GLY A 10 16.82 -7.10 13.93
N LYS A 11 16.36 -7.81 14.96
CA LYS A 11 15.81 -9.17 14.85
C LYS A 11 14.29 -9.22 14.69
N ASN A 12 13.61 -8.09 14.84
CA ASN A 12 12.15 -8.03 14.82
C ASN A 12 11.66 -7.77 13.39
N ILE A 13 10.72 -8.57 12.92
CA ILE A 13 10.01 -8.30 11.66
C ILE A 13 8.94 -7.26 11.96
N LEU A 14 8.97 -6.11 11.29
CA LEU A 14 7.95 -5.07 11.43
C LEU A 14 6.84 -5.24 10.40
N LEU A 15 7.24 -5.54 9.16
CA LEU A 15 6.35 -5.67 8.01
C LEU A 15 6.78 -6.84 7.16
N LYS A 16 5.80 -7.57 6.64
CA LYS A 16 6.01 -8.63 5.67
C LYS A 16 4.98 -8.48 4.56
N PHE A 17 5.49 -8.33 3.35
CA PHE A 17 4.71 -8.23 2.12
C PHE A 17 4.79 -9.55 1.38
N ALA A 18 3.66 -10.13 1.03
CA ALA A 18 3.59 -11.32 0.19
C ALA A 18 2.66 -11.04 -0.99
N MET A 19 3.22 -11.06 -2.20
CA MET A 19 2.44 -10.87 -3.41
C MET A 19 1.83 -12.20 -3.84
N ASN A 20 0.53 -12.19 -4.12
CA ASN A 20 -0.12 -13.30 -4.80
C ASN A 20 -0.21 -13.05 -6.30
N TRP A 21 -0.61 -14.09 -7.03
CA TRP A 21 -0.74 -14.08 -8.49
C TRP A 21 -1.96 -13.28 -8.98
N ASP A 22 -2.89 -12.90 -8.09
CA ASP A 22 -4.04 -12.03 -8.37
C ASP A 22 -3.71 -10.53 -8.18
N SER A 23 -2.43 -10.17 -8.17
CA SER A 23 -1.94 -8.80 -7.96
C SER A 23 -2.32 -8.18 -6.62
N ASN A 24 -2.74 -8.98 -5.64
CA ASN A 24 -2.91 -8.54 -4.26
C ASN A 24 -1.59 -8.71 -3.50
N ILE A 25 -1.30 -7.74 -2.64
CA ILE A 25 -0.18 -7.77 -1.72
C ILE A 25 -0.75 -7.95 -0.31
N PHE A 26 -0.49 -9.11 0.28
CA PHE A 26 -0.78 -9.36 1.69
C PHE A 26 0.27 -8.64 2.54
N VAL A 27 -0.19 -7.81 3.47
CA VAL A 27 0.67 -7.05 4.36
C VAL A 27 0.43 -7.52 5.79
N HIS A 28 1.42 -8.19 6.35
CA HIS A 28 1.46 -8.55 7.77
C HIS A 28 2.29 -7.53 8.52
N THR A 29 1.71 -6.93 9.55
CA THR A 29 2.36 -5.97 10.43
C THR A 29 2.50 -6.55 11.83
N TYR A 30 3.58 -6.25 12.52
CA TYR A 30 3.83 -6.70 13.89
C TYR A 30 4.11 -5.52 14.83
N PHE A 31 3.42 -4.40 14.60
CA PHE A 31 3.54 -3.22 15.46
C PHE A 31 3.09 -3.56 16.88
N ASP A 32 3.86 -3.13 17.87
CA ASP A 32 3.65 -3.42 19.30
C ASP A 32 3.48 -4.91 19.63
N GLN A 33 4.14 -5.79 18.86
CA GLN A 33 4.01 -7.26 18.98
C GLN A 33 2.62 -7.81 18.67
N ILE A 34 1.70 -6.97 18.17
CA ILE A 34 0.37 -7.38 17.73
C ILE A 34 0.40 -7.59 16.23
N GLY A 35 0.25 -8.85 15.82
CA GLY A 35 0.10 -9.23 14.41
C GLY A 35 -1.21 -8.70 13.85
N LYS A 36 -1.16 -7.87 12.81
CA LYS A 36 -2.34 -7.46 12.02
C LYS A 36 -2.10 -7.66 10.55
N ASP A 37 -3.14 -8.12 9.88
CA ASP A 37 -3.12 -8.51 8.49
C ASP A 37 -3.99 -7.57 7.66
N TYR A 38 -3.44 -7.17 6.53
CA TYR A 38 -4.09 -6.28 5.58
C TYR A 38 -3.93 -6.80 4.16
N ILE A 39 -4.80 -6.34 3.29
CA ILE A 39 -4.73 -6.62 1.87
C ILE A 39 -4.57 -5.29 1.15
N PHE A 40 -3.46 -5.15 0.44
CA PHE A 40 -3.22 -4.03 -0.45
C PHE A 40 -3.49 -4.50 -1.88
N LYS A 41 -4.43 -3.84 -2.55
CA LYS A 41 -4.87 -4.25 -3.88
C LYS A 41 -4.98 -3.07 -4.81
N HIS A 42 -4.62 -3.32 -6.06
CA HIS A 42 -4.92 -2.42 -7.16
C HIS A 42 -6.41 -2.54 -7.52
N THR A 43 -7.08 -1.41 -7.83
CA THR A 43 -8.49 -1.38 -8.21
C THR A 43 -8.77 -0.34 -9.31
N GLY A 44 -9.57 -0.74 -10.30
CA GLY A 44 -10.10 0.14 -11.36
C GLY A 44 -9.77 -0.33 -12.79
N PHE A 45 -10.53 0.20 -13.77
CA PHE A 45 -10.29 0.01 -15.22
C PHE A 45 -9.82 1.31 -15.93
N PHE A 46 -10.10 2.49 -15.36
CA PHE A 46 -9.63 3.80 -15.85
C PHE A 46 -9.45 4.73 -14.65
N LYS A 47 -8.21 5.19 -14.42
CA LYS A 47 -7.69 5.84 -13.19
C LYS A 47 -7.47 4.82 -12.05
N GLU A 48 -6.41 4.06 -12.24
CA GLU A 48 -5.81 3.14 -11.28
C GLU A 48 -5.80 3.74 -9.87
N SER A 49 -6.22 2.97 -8.88
CA SER A 49 -6.19 3.36 -7.46
C SER A 49 -5.70 2.19 -6.64
N PHE A 50 -5.03 2.48 -5.54
CA PHE A 50 -4.60 1.46 -4.58
C PHE A 50 -5.44 1.55 -3.33
N VAL A 51 -5.86 0.40 -2.82
CA VAL A 51 -6.67 0.33 -1.62
C VAL A 51 -6.03 -0.63 -0.63
N LEU A 52 -5.87 -0.15 0.59
CA LEU A 52 -5.58 -0.96 1.75
C LEU A 52 -6.88 -1.32 2.45
N THR A 53 -7.12 -2.62 2.63
CA THR A 53 -8.25 -3.13 3.41
C THR A 53 -7.78 -3.97 4.57
N ASP A 54 -8.63 -4.08 5.61
CA ASP A 54 -8.49 -5.17 6.58
C ASP A 54 -8.90 -6.52 5.96
N GLN A 55 -8.77 -7.61 6.73
CA GLN A 55 -9.20 -8.96 6.32
C GLN A 55 -10.71 -9.10 6.08
N LYS A 56 -11.52 -8.19 6.63
CA LYS A 56 -12.98 -8.17 6.42
C LYS A 56 -13.36 -7.40 5.14
N GLY A 57 -12.39 -6.79 4.47
CA GLY A 57 -12.58 -6.00 3.26
C GLY A 57 -12.97 -4.55 3.53
N ASN A 58 -12.91 -4.08 4.78
CA ASN A 58 -13.17 -2.67 5.09
C ASN A 58 -12.02 -1.82 4.55
N GLU A 59 -12.35 -0.77 3.80
CA GLU A 59 -11.38 0.18 3.29
C GLU A 59 -10.81 1.03 4.42
N LEU A 60 -9.48 1.04 4.51
CA LEU A 60 -8.73 1.81 5.50
C LEU A 60 -8.10 3.04 4.86
N LEU A 61 -7.49 2.84 3.69
CA LEU A 61 -6.77 3.87 2.98
C LEU A 61 -6.86 3.62 1.49
N ARG A 62 -7.01 4.71 0.72
CA ARG A 62 -6.98 4.71 -0.74
C ARG A 62 -5.99 5.75 -1.24
N MET A 63 -5.12 5.33 -2.15
CA MET A 63 -4.23 6.23 -2.89
C MET A 63 -4.66 6.27 -4.34
N LYS A 64 -5.00 7.46 -4.81
CA LYS A 64 -5.46 7.69 -6.17
C LYS A 64 -4.49 8.63 -6.87
N PRO A 65 -3.68 8.14 -7.84
CA PRO A 65 -2.94 9.02 -8.73
C PRO A 65 -3.91 9.94 -9.49
N ASN A 66 -3.59 11.22 -9.46
CA ASN A 66 -4.26 12.29 -10.17
C ASN A 66 -3.24 12.96 -11.09
N PHE A 67 -3.21 12.50 -12.35
CA PHE A 67 -2.28 13.03 -13.34
C PHE A 67 -2.72 14.45 -13.76
N LYS A 68 -1.87 15.44 -13.47
CA LYS A 68 -2.05 16.84 -13.85
C LYS A 68 -1.37 17.07 -15.20
N TRP A 69 -2.09 16.81 -16.29
CA TRP A 69 -1.61 16.95 -17.68
C TRP A 69 -1.08 18.36 -18.00
N ASN A 70 -1.57 19.40 -17.30
CA ASN A 70 -1.17 20.79 -17.49
C ASN A 70 0.20 21.15 -16.90
N THR A 71 0.69 20.37 -15.94
CA THR A 71 2.01 20.56 -15.31
C THR A 71 2.90 19.32 -15.44
N LEU A 72 2.43 18.28 -16.14
CA LEU A 72 3.07 16.96 -16.25
C LEU A 72 3.48 16.38 -14.88
N ASN A 73 2.72 16.68 -13.84
CA ASN A 73 2.98 16.19 -12.48
C ASN A 73 1.97 15.11 -12.08
N TYR A 74 2.46 14.13 -11.33
CA TYR A 74 1.62 13.16 -10.64
C TYR A 74 1.38 13.65 -9.20
N GLU A 75 0.13 13.98 -8.89
CA GLU A 75 -0.28 14.20 -7.50
C GLU A 75 -1.01 12.95 -7.01
N TYR A 76 -0.80 12.56 -5.76
CA TYR A 76 -1.57 11.48 -5.15
C TYR A 76 -2.62 12.08 -4.22
N GLU A 77 -3.88 11.73 -4.46
CA GLU A 77 -4.96 11.96 -3.50
C GLU A 77 -4.98 10.78 -2.53
N ILE A 78 -4.78 11.05 -1.24
CA ILE A 78 -4.84 10.06 -0.16
C ILE A 78 -6.14 10.25 0.60
N MET A 79 -6.97 9.22 0.61
CA MET A 79 -8.22 9.16 1.37
C MET A 79 -8.08 8.13 2.49
N THR A 80 -8.53 8.48 3.69
CA THR A 80 -8.52 7.60 4.87
C THR A 80 -9.94 7.41 5.40
N SER A 81 -10.22 6.26 5.99
CA SER A 81 -11.50 6.02 6.67
C SER A 81 -11.45 6.44 8.13
N ASP A 82 -12.62 6.67 8.74
CA ASP A 82 -12.73 7.01 10.17
C ASP A 82 -12.08 5.96 11.07
N ILE A 83 -12.17 4.68 10.68
CA ILE A 83 -11.53 3.57 11.40
C ILE A 83 -10.00 3.73 11.35
N PHE A 84 -9.44 4.05 10.18
CA PHE A 84 -8.01 4.25 10.03
C PHE A 84 -7.50 5.44 10.85
N GLU A 85 -8.29 6.50 11.00
CA GLU A 85 -7.91 7.67 11.80
C GLU A 85 -7.71 7.37 13.29
N THR A 86 -8.28 6.28 13.79
CA THR A 86 -8.09 5.79 15.16
C THR A 86 -6.76 5.06 15.39
N PHE A 87 -6.01 4.74 14.33
CA PHE A 87 -4.76 3.98 14.46
C PHE A 87 -3.64 4.91 14.95
N ASN A 88 -2.96 4.51 16.03
CA ASN A 88 -1.81 5.25 16.56
C ASN A 88 -0.65 5.32 15.53
N GLU A 89 -0.53 4.29 14.70
CA GLU A 89 0.55 4.09 13.73
C GLU A 89 0.21 4.65 12.35
N LYS A 90 -0.90 5.39 12.20
CA LYS A 90 -1.43 5.83 10.90
C LYS A 90 -0.40 6.52 10.00
N LYS A 91 0.51 7.30 10.58
CA LYS A 91 1.60 7.96 9.84
C LYS A 91 2.56 6.95 9.20
N TYR A 92 2.88 5.86 9.90
CA TYR A 92 3.72 4.80 9.36
C TYR A 92 3.04 4.09 8.21
N PHE A 93 1.73 3.80 8.34
CA PHE A 93 0.94 3.25 7.24
C PHE A 93 1.03 4.17 6.02
N VAL A 94 0.63 5.44 6.13
CA VAL A 94 0.65 6.37 4.98
C VAL A 94 2.00 6.40 4.28
N VAL A 95 3.11 6.53 5.01
CA VAL A 95 4.46 6.60 4.41
C VAL A 95 4.85 5.28 3.72
N LYS A 96 4.61 4.13 4.37
CA LYS A 96 5.02 2.83 3.81
C LYS A 96 4.17 2.44 2.61
N PHE A 97 2.88 2.72 2.64
CA PHE A 97 1.99 2.45 1.51
C PHE A 97 2.24 3.41 0.35
N PHE A 98 2.59 4.67 0.63
CA PHE A 98 2.98 5.61 -0.41
C PHE A 98 4.26 5.17 -1.11
N ALA A 99 5.29 4.78 -0.35
CA ALA A 99 6.52 4.23 -0.90
C ALA A 99 6.27 2.94 -1.70
N LEU A 100 5.38 2.07 -1.22
CA LEU A 100 4.99 0.87 -1.96
C LEU A 100 4.30 1.21 -3.29
N CYS A 101 3.40 2.20 -3.32
CA CYS A 101 2.80 2.68 -4.57
C CYS A 101 3.87 3.19 -5.55
N GLN A 102 4.84 3.97 -5.06
CA GLN A 102 5.94 4.46 -5.89
C GLN A 102 6.86 3.36 -6.39
N LEU A 103 7.13 2.31 -5.62
CA LEU A 103 7.94 1.18 -6.11
C LEU A 103 7.20 0.34 -7.16
N LEU A 104 5.87 0.30 -7.10
CA LEU A 104 5.06 -0.44 -8.06
C LEU A 104 4.79 0.36 -9.35
N TYR A 105 4.82 1.70 -9.30
CA TYR A 105 4.37 2.58 -10.40
C TYR A 105 5.29 3.78 -10.71
N GLY A 106 6.39 3.96 -9.98
CA GLY A 106 7.32 5.09 -10.15
C GLY A 106 8.33 4.93 -11.27
N ASP A 107 8.28 3.84 -12.04
CA ASP A 107 9.11 3.57 -13.22
C ASP A 107 8.32 3.70 -14.54
N ASP A 108 7.46 4.72 -14.63
CA ASP A 108 6.82 5.13 -15.90
C ASP A 108 7.78 5.97 -16.80
N ASP A 109 9.08 5.67 -16.75
CA ASP A 109 10.05 5.92 -17.85
C ASP A 109 10.40 4.62 -18.62
N GLY A 110 9.59 3.57 -18.47
CA GLY A 110 9.50 2.46 -19.41
C GLY A 110 10.03 1.13 -18.89
N TYR A 111 9.13 0.14 -18.83
CA TYR A 111 9.30 -1.31 -18.70
C TYR A 111 10.39 -1.83 -17.73
N VAL A 112 10.03 -2.76 -16.85
CA VAL A 112 10.46 -4.18 -16.91
C VAL A 112 9.67 -5.03 -15.88
N MET A 113 9.23 -6.20 -16.38
CA MET A 113 8.84 -7.47 -15.72
C MET A 113 8.58 -7.55 -14.21
#